data_AF-A0A139MIU3-F1
#
_entry.id   AF-A0A139MIU3-F1
#
_cell.length_a   1.000
_cell.length_b   1.000
_cell.length_c   1.000
_cell.angle_alpha   90.00
_cell.angle_beta   90.00
_cell.angle_gamma   90.00
#
_symmetry.space_group_name_H-M   'P 1'
#
loop_
_entity.id
_entity.type
_entity.pdbx_description
1 polymer ?
#
loop_
_entity_poly.entity_id
_entity_poly.type
_entity_poly.pdbx_seq_one_letter_code
_entity_poly.pdbx_strand_id
1 'polypeptide(L)'
;MDEAGAPHAHFNLVPVAEGYQKGLEKQPSFKKALQNEGYKEKGRGQLKAFRDKEIHCLEEKLQSLGIERQTVGTNDIKDMHEYKEMVSQASKALDQNLILEYKAPAYFEETRQEFYTTEEYLGALEYPTGEKFRETTVQEKLDWIKAKQLDELTQLEASRTPLEDDIRNLTEVLKEKYDELSRIDSKTSERLSELSEAEKYIN
;
A
#
# COMPACT_ATOMS: atom_id res chain seq x y z
N MET A 1 11.72 -17.10 3.91
CA MET A 1 11.16 -16.83 2.57
C MET A 1 12.33 -17.06 1.66
N ASP A 2 12.34 -18.24 1.02
CA ASP A 2 13.59 -18.88 0.60
C ASP A 2 13.84 -18.68 -0.92
N GLU A 3 12.96 -17.94 -1.58
CA GLU A 3 13.03 -17.55 -2.98
C GLU A 3 13.01 -16.02 -3.11
N ALA A 4 13.93 -15.47 -3.90
CA ALA A 4 13.95 -14.04 -4.23
C ALA A 4 12.79 -13.72 -5.18
N GLY A 5 11.76 -13.04 -4.68
CA GLY A 5 10.57 -12.68 -5.46
C GLY A 5 9.37 -12.31 -4.58
N ALA A 6 8.20 -12.19 -5.21
CA ALA A 6 6.95 -11.95 -4.48
C ALA A 6 6.61 -13.17 -3.59
N PRO A 7 6.11 -12.94 -2.35
CA PRO A 7 5.68 -14.02 -1.48
C PRO A 7 4.54 -14.79 -2.16
N HIS A 8 4.69 -16.11 -2.25
CA HIS A 8 3.73 -16.99 -2.89
C HIS A 8 3.59 -18.32 -2.12
N ALA A 9 2.49 -19.02 -2.34
CA ALA A 9 2.17 -20.29 -1.69
C ALA A 9 1.86 -21.37 -2.74
N HIS A 10 2.39 -22.57 -2.54
CA HIS A 10 2.15 -23.74 -3.39
C HIS A 10 1.09 -24.64 -2.77
N PHE A 11 0.00 -24.90 -3.52
CA PHE A 11 -1.06 -25.81 -3.10
C PHE A 11 -1.07 -27.05 -3.99
N ASN A 12 -0.88 -28.22 -3.37
CA ASN A 12 -0.99 -29.50 -4.06
C ASN A 12 -2.41 -30.05 -3.89
N LEU A 13 -3.18 -30.05 -4.97
CA LEU A 13 -4.53 -30.58 -5.01
C LEU A 13 -4.56 -31.89 -5.80
N VAL A 14 -5.15 -32.93 -5.20
CA VAL A 14 -5.42 -34.20 -5.88
C VAL A 14 -6.90 -34.24 -6.26
N PRO A 15 -7.25 -33.98 -7.54
CA PRO A 15 -8.64 -33.93 -7.96
C PRO A 15 -9.19 -35.35 -8.09
N VAL A 16 -10.02 -35.78 -7.16
CA VAL A 16 -10.66 -37.11 -7.21
C VAL A 16 -12.02 -37.01 -7.86
N ALA A 17 -12.30 -37.93 -8.79
CA ALA A 17 -13.55 -38.00 -9.51
C ALA A 17 -14.16 -39.39 -9.45
N GLU A 18 -15.48 -39.44 -9.63
CA GLU A 18 -16.32 -40.64 -9.55
C GLU A 18 -17.14 -40.85 -10.83
N GLY A 19 -17.72 -42.04 -10.99
CA GLY A 19 -18.64 -42.36 -12.10
C GLY A 19 -17.93 -42.83 -13.37
N TYR A 20 -16.85 -43.60 -13.22
CA TYR A 20 -16.17 -44.27 -14.32
C TYR A 20 -16.86 -45.59 -14.67
N GLN A 21 -17.10 -45.83 -15.97
CA GLN A 21 -17.68 -47.08 -16.45
C GLN A 21 -16.65 -48.23 -16.54
N LYS A 22 -15.35 -47.91 -16.50
CA LYS A 22 -14.25 -48.86 -16.61
C LYS A 22 -13.18 -48.55 -15.57
N GLY A 23 -12.66 -49.59 -14.92
CA GLY A 23 -11.61 -49.47 -13.89
C GLY A 23 -12.17 -49.10 -12.51
N LEU A 24 -11.34 -48.44 -11.69
CA LEU A 24 -11.68 -48.03 -10.34
C LEU A 24 -12.84 -47.03 -10.31
N GLU A 25 -13.72 -47.14 -9.32
CA GLU A 25 -14.87 -46.25 -9.16
C GLU A 25 -14.47 -44.79 -8.87
N LYS A 26 -13.40 -44.62 -8.09
CA LYS A 26 -12.76 -43.34 -7.74
C LYS A 26 -11.39 -43.26 -8.39
N GLN A 27 -11.12 -42.19 -9.13
CA GLN A 27 -9.83 -42.00 -9.81
C GLN A 27 -9.40 -40.52 -9.77
N PRO A 28 -8.09 -40.23 -9.73
CA PRO A 28 -7.58 -38.88 -9.90
C PRO A 28 -7.84 -38.39 -11.33
N SER A 29 -8.66 -37.34 -11.47
CA SER A 29 -8.91 -36.67 -12.74
C SER A 29 -9.48 -35.28 -12.55
N PHE A 30 -8.69 -34.27 -12.90
CA PHE A 30 -9.11 -32.87 -12.82
C PHE A 30 -10.36 -32.59 -13.66
N LYS A 31 -10.35 -33.04 -14.93
CA LYS A 31 -11.46 -32.82 -15.86
C LYS A 31 -12.77 -33.40 -15.36
N LYS A 32 -12.75 -34.63 -14.83
CA LYS A 32 -13.95 -35.33 -14.36
C LYS A 32 -14.39 -34.79 -13.00
N ALA A 33 -13.45 -34.43 -12.11
CA ALA A 33 -13.78 -33.79 -10.83
C ALA A 33 -14.55 -32.48 -11.06
N LEU A 34 -14.08 -31.63 -11.99
CA LEU A 34 -14.81 -30.44 -12.39
C LEU A 34 -16.19 -30.77 -13.00
N GLN A 35 -16.34 -31.86 -13.76
CA GLN A 35 -17.67 -32.26 -14.24
C GLN A 35 -18.61 -32.66 -13.10
N ASN A 36 -18.09 -33.39 -12.11
CA ASN A 36 -18.84 -33.80 -10.93
C ASN A 36 -19.26 -32.59 -10.08
N GLU A 37 -18.46 -31.53 -10.05
CA GLU A 37 -18.78 -30.24 -9.42
C GLU A 37 -19.77 -29.38 -10.24
N GLY A 38 -20.16 -29.83 -11.44
CA GLY A 38 -21.16 -29.17 -12.27
C GLY A 38 -20.63 -28.26 -13.37
N TYR A 39 -19.32 -28.23 -13.62
CA TYR A 39 -18.76 -27.49 -14.77
C TYR A 39 -19.13 -28.18 -16.08
N LYS A 40 -19.98 -27.53 -16.88
CA LYS A 40 -20.55 -28.07 -18.13
C LYS A 40 -19.69 -27.84 -19.36
N GLU A 41 -18.80 -26.85 -19.31
CA GLU A 41 -17.91 -26.55 -20.43
C GLU A 41 -16.92 -27.69 -20.70
N LYS A 42 -16.40 -27.75 -21.92
CA LYS A 42 -15.43 -28.76 -22.36
C LYS A 42 -14.12 -28.09 -22.76
N GLY A 43 -13.01 -28.80 -22.56
CA GLY A 43 -11.68 -28.35 -22.98
C GLY A 43 -11.22 -27.13 -22.19
N ARG A 44 -10.63 -26.13 -22.88
CA ARG A 44 -10.08 -24.92 -22.24
C ARG A 44 -11.15 -24.07 -21.53
N GLY A 45 -12.39 -24.09 -22.02
CA GLY A 45 -13.49 -23.35 -21.40
C GLY A 45 -13.81 -23.84 -19.97
N GLN A 46 -13.73 -25.16 -19.75
CA GLN A 46 -13.95 -25.75 -18.42
C GLN A 46 -12.96 -25.23 -17.37
N LEU A 47 -11.68 -25.18 -17.72
CA LEU A 47 -10.61 -24.63 -16.88
C LEU A 47 -10.79 -23.13 -16.64
N LYS A 48 -11.22 -22.38 -17.66
CA LYS A 48 -11.49 -20.94 -17.54
C LYS A 48 -12.64 -20.68 -16.57
N ALA A 49 -13.76 -21.39 -16.72
CA ALA A 49 -14.92 -21.27 -15.84
C ALA A 49 -14.57 -21.62 -14.38
N PHE A 50 -13.78 -22.69 -14.16
CA PHE A 50 -13.26 -23.02 -12.84
C PHE A 50 -12.39 -21.90 -12.26
N ARG A 51 -11.38 -21.47 -13.02
CA ARG A 51 -10.45 -20.42 -12.60
C ARG A 51 -11.19 -19.13 -12.24
N ASP A 52 -12.12 -18.69 -13.08
CA ASP A 52 -12.83 -17.44 -12.88
C ASP A 52 -13.72 -17.51 -11.62
N LYS A 53 -14.32 -18.68 -11.32
CA LYS A 53 -15.07 -18.91 -10.08
C LYS A 53 -14.17 -18.91 -8.84
N GLU A 54 -13.01 -19.58 -8.91
CA GLU A 54 -12.04 -19.60 -7.81
C GLU A 54 -11.48 -18.21 -7.50
N ILE A 55 -11.13 -17.44 -8.55
CA ILE A 55 -10.68 -16.05 -8.39
C ILE A 55 -11.74 -15.23 -7.65
N HIS A 56 -12.99 -15.34 -8.07
CA HIS A 56 -14.08 -14.60 -7.44
C HIS A 56 -14.28 -14.97 -5.95
N CYS A 57 -14.25 -16.26 -5.63
CA CYS A 57 -14.35 -16.74 -4.25
C CYS A 57 -13.18 -16.23 -3.37
N LEU A 58 -11.96 -16.23 -3.91
CA LEU A 58 -10.79 -15.71 -3.20
C LEU A 58 -10.85 -14.20 -3.03
N GLU A 59 -11.30 -13.48 -4.05
CA GLU A 59 -11.46 -12.02 -4.02
C GLU A 59 -12.43 -11.58 -2.92
N GLU A 60 -13.61 -12.20 -2.83
CA GLU A 60 -14.58 -11.90 -1.75
C GLU A 60 -13.98 -12.15 -0.35
N LYS A 61 -13.27 -13.25 -0.18
CA LYS A 61 -12.63 -13.60 1.11
C LYS A 61 -11.52 -12.61 1.46
N LEU A 62 -10.68 -12.25 0.50
CA LEU A 62 -9.55 -11.32 0.71
C LEU A 62 -10.04 -9.89 0.95
N GLN A 63 -11.13 -9.48 0.29
CA GLN A 63 -11.73 -8.17 0.51
C GLN A 63 -12.25 -8.03 1.95
N SER A 64 -12.77 -9.10 2.55
CA SER A 64 -13.14 -9.10 3.98
C SER A 64 -11.95 -8.88 4.94
N LEU A 65 -10.73 -9.11 4.47
CA LEU A 65 -9.48 -8.87 5.19
C LEU A 65 -8.83 -7.52 4.81
N GLY A 66 -9.51 -6.71 4.00
CA GLY A 66 -8.99 -5.43 3.52
C GLY A 66 -7.95 -5.55 2.40
N ILE A 67 -7.85 -6.71 1.75
CA ILE A 67 -6.93 -6.93 0.63
C ILE A 67 -7.73 -6.86 -0.68
N GLU A 68 -7.44 -5.84 -1.50
CA GLU A 68 -8.07 -5.64 -2.79
C GLU A 68 -7.24 -6.24 -3.93
N ARG A 69 -7.91 -6.87 -4.90
CA ARG A 69 -7.26 -7.45 -6.07
C ARG A 69 -7.01 -6.36 -7.13
N GLN A 70 -5.74 -6.11 -7.43
CA GLN A 70 -5.38 -5.25 -8.56
C GLN A 70 -5.43 -6.04 -9.89
N THR A 71 -6.29 -5.62 -10.82
CA THR A 71 -6.28 -6.19 -12.17
C THR A 71 -5.16 -5.54 -12.98
N VAL A 72 -4.04 -6.24 -13.10
CA VAL A 72 -2.97 -5.85 -14.03
C VAL A 72 -3.35 -6.24 -15.45
N GLY A 73 -3.09 -5.35 -16.41
CA GLY A 73 -3.35 -5.60 -17.83
C GLY A 73 -2.55 -6.79 -18.35
N THR A 74 -3.00 -7.38 -19.45
CA THR A 74 -2.21 -8.38 -20.18
C THR A 74 -1.25 -7.63 -21.10
N ASN A 75 0.02 -8.05 -21.19
CA ASN A 75 0.91 -7.59 -22.25
C ASN A 75 0.75 -8.50 -23.49
N ASP A 76 1.06 -7.97 -24.67
CA ASP A 76 1.10 -8.76 -25.92
C ASP A 76 2.47 -9.42 -26.16
N ILE A 77 3.37 -9.34 -25.17
CA ILE A 77 4.76 -9.76 -25.28
C ILE A 77 4.80 -11.28 -25.13
N LYS A 78 5.00 -11.96 -26.25
CA LYS A 78 5.01 -13.43 -26.29
C LYS A 78 6.28 -14.03 -25.70
N ASP A 79 7.39 -13.30 -25.74
CA ASP A 79 8.69 -13.76 -25.26
C ASP A 79 8.99 -13.22 -23.85
N MET A 80 9.20 -14.14 -22.91
CA MET A 80 9.53 -13.82 -21.52
C MET A 80 10.88 -13.08 -21.40
N HIS A 81 11.84 -13.36 -22.28
CA HIS A 81 13.14 -12.68 -22.28
C HIS A 81 12.98 -11.22 -22.69
N GLU A 82 12.26 -10.97 -23.79
CA GLU A 82 11.96 -9.62 -24.29
C GLU A 82 11.21 -8.80 -23.23
N TYR A 83 10.24 -9.42 -22.54
CA TYR A 83 9.56 -8.79 -21.42
C TYR A 83 10.52 -8.39 -20.29
N LYS A 84 11.40 -9.32 -19.87
CA LYS A 84 12.37 -9.05 -18.80
C LYS A 84 13.35 -7.93 -19.18
N GLU A 85 13.79 -7.89 -20.43
CA GLU A 85 14.65 -6.82 -20.93
C GLU A 85 13.94 -5.48 -20.91
N MET A 86 12.71 -5.40 -21.43
CA MET A 86 11.90 -4.18 -21.39
C MET A 86 11.68 -3.68 -19.96
N VAL A 87 11.30 -4.57 -19.03
CA VAL A 87 11.09 -4.21 -17.63
C VAL A 87 12.40 -3.74 -16.98
N SER A 88 13.53 -4.38 -17.28
CA SER A 88 14.83 -3.96 -16.76
C SER A 88 15.26 -2.60 -17.32
N GLN A 89 15.01 -2.32 -18.59
CA GLN A 89 15.29 -1.01 -19.18
C GLN A 89 14.40 0.08 -18.58
N ALA A 90 13.11 -0.21 -18.43
CA ALA A 90 12.16 0.68 -17.78
C ALA A 90 12.53 0.96 -16.32
N SER A 91 12.95 -0.06 -15.56
CA SER A 91 13.39 0.13 -14.17
C SER A 91 14.64 1.00 -14.10
N LYS A 92 15.64 0.75 -14.96
CA LYS A 92 16.86 1.58 -15.02
C LYS A 92 16.56 3.03 -15.38
N ALA A 93 15.63 3.27 -16.31
CA ALA A 93 15.20 4.61 -16.68
C ALA A 93 14.50 5.33 -15.52
N LEU A 94 13.65 4.60 -14.77
CA LEU A 94 13.01 5.13 -13.57
C LEU A 94 14.03 5.48 -12.48
N ASP A 95 14.99 4.58 -12.23
CA ASP A 95 16.07 4.80 -11.26
C ASP A 95 16.91 6.04 -11.63
N GLN A 96 17.24 6.20 -12.92
CA GLN A 96 17.96 7.38 -13.41
C GLN A 96 17.16 8.68 -13.23
N ASN A 97 15.86 8.65 -13.53
CA ASN A 97 15.00 9.82 -13.32
C ASN A 97 14.94 10.22 -11.85
N LEU A 98 14.80 9.26 -10.93
CA LEU A 98 14.83 9.51 -9.48
C LEU A 98 16.17 10.12 -9.04
N ILE A 99 17.29 9.58 -9.53
CA ILE A 99 18.63 10.10 -9.25
C ILE A 99 18.76 11.57 -9.67
N LEU A 100 18.23 11.93 -10.83
CA LEU A 100 18.27 13.30 -11.34
C LEU A 100 17.34 14.25 -10.58
N GLU A 101 16.09 13.83 -10.37
CA GLU A 101 15.05 14.61 -9.67
C GLU A 101 15.50 15.00 -8.26
N TYR A 102 16.02 14.02 -7.51
CA TYR A 102 16.45 14.22 -6.13
C TYR A 102 17.89 14.72 -6.00
N LYS A 103 18.58 14.94 -7.14
CA LYS A 103 19.98 15.37 -7.22
C LYS A 103 20.88 14.52 -6.32
N ALA A 104 20.77 13.20 -6.44
CA ALA A 104 21.50 12.29 -5.59
C ALA A 104 23.01 12.53 -5.70
N PRO A 105 23.76 12.43 -4.57
CA PRO A 105 25.18 12.75 -4.52
C PRO A 105 25.98 11.90 -5.51
N ALA A 106 26.99 12.51 -6.13
CA ALA A 106 27.81 11.86 -7.15
C ALA A 106 29.00 11.13 -6.54
N TYR A 107 29.52 11.63 -5.41
CA TYR A 107 30.74 11.15 -4.78
C TYR A 107 30.49 10.70 -3.35
N PHE A 108 31.34 9.78 -2.88
CA PHE A 108 31.38 9.30 -1.52
C PHE A 108 32.80 9.46 -0.99
N GLU A 109 32.94 10.09 0.16
CA GLU A 109 34.20 10.23 0.86
C GLU A 109 34.40 9.05 1.81
N GLU A 110 35.41 8.23 1.54
CA GLU A 110 35.63 6.98 2.27
C GLU A 110 36.10 7.20 3.71
N THR A 111 36.82 8.28 3.98
CA THR A 111 37.40 8.55 5.30
C THR A 111 36.32 8.94 6.30
N ARG A 112 35.38 9.81 5.91
CA ARG A 112 34.30 10.30 6.77
C ARG A 112 32.98 9.55 6.58
N GLN A 113 32.88 8.72 5.55
CA GLN A 113 31.67 8.03 5.15
C GLN A 113 30.51 8.98 4.82
N GLU A 114 30.85 10.10 4.20
CA GLU A 114 29.92 11.17 3.87
C GLU A 114 29.69 11.23 2.34
N PHE A 115 28.48 11.63 1.94
CA PHE A 115 28.10 11.79 0.55
C PHE A 115 28.30 13.23 0.09
N TYR A 116 28.81 13.39 -1.13
CA TYR A 116 29.15 14.68 -1.72
C TYR A 116 28.49 14.84 -3.09
N THR A 117 27.88 15.99 -3.32
CA THR A 117 27.51 16.45 -4.65
C THR A 117 28.76 16.78 -5.47
N THR A 118 28.59 16.95 -6.79
CA THR A 118 29.69 17.36 -7.66
C THR A 118 30.29 18.69 -7.25
N GLU A 119 29.46 19.65 -6.82
CA GLU A 119 29.92 20.97 -6.39
C GLU A 119 30.73 20.89 -5.10
N GLU A 120 30.25 20.14 -4.11
CA GLU A 120 30.96 19.95 -2.83
C GLU A 120 32.27 19.18 -3.01
N TYR A 121 32.29 18.18 -3.90
CA TYR A 121 33.51 17.47 -4.25
C TYR A 121 34.56 18.39 -4.88
N LEU A 122 34.17 19.23 -5.84
CA LEU A 122 35.07 20.20 -6.46
C LEU A 122 35.60 21.21 -5.44
N GLY A 123 34.76 21.66 -4.49
CA GLY A 123 35.19 22.51 -3.38
C GLY A 123 36.19 21.82 -2.47
N ALA A 124 35.98 20.54 -2.15
CA ALA A 124 36.93 19.76 -1.34
C ALA A 124 38.30 19.56 -2.03
N LEU A 125 38.30 19.45 -3.37
CA LEU A 125 39.53 19.37 -4.16
C LEU A 125 40.34 20.67 -4.18
N GLU A 126 39.73 21.82 -3.90
CA GLU A 126 40.42 23.10 -3.87
C GLU A 126 41.44 23.17 -2.72
N TYR A 127 41.13 22.51 -1.60
CA TYR A 127 41.98 22.43 -0.41
C TYR A 127 42.11 20.98 0.06
N PRO A 128 42.88 20.14 -0.65
CA PRO A 128 42.92 18.71 -0.37
C PRO A 128 43.58 18.43 0.98
N THR A 129 42.85 17.77 1.87
CA THR A 129 43.29 17.38 3.22
C THR A 129 43.64 15.90 3.33
N GLY A 130 43.73 15.19 2.19
CA GLY A 130 44.07 13.77 2.11
C GLY A 130 42.86 12.84 2.10
N GLU A 131 41.66 13.39 1.89
CA GLU A 131 40.43 12.62 1.72
C GLU A 131 40.49 11.71 0.49
N LYS A 132 39.81 10.57 0.58
CA LYS A 132 39.66 9.63 -0.53
C LYS A 132 38.23 9.67 -1.00
N PHE A 133 38.06 10.06 -2.26
CA PHE A 133 36.75 10.11 -2.90
C PHE A 133 36.63 9.00 -3.94
N ARG A 134 35.42 8.46 -4.07
CA ARG A 134 35.01 7.60 -5.17
C ARG A 134 33.65 8.00 -5.69
N GLU A 135 33.31 7.56 -6.89
CA GLU A 135 31.96 7.68 -7.39
C GLU A 135 31.00 6.78 -6.60
N THR A 136 29.79 7.28 -6.41
CA THR A 136 28.69 6.51 -5.81
C THR A 136 28.08 5.58 -6.84
N THR A 137 27.71 4.39 -6.37
CA THR A 137 26.96 3.42 -7.18
C THR A 137 25.49 3.85 -7.32
N VAL A 138 24.80 3.30 -8.32
CA VAL A 138 23.35 3.51 -8.49
C VAL A 138 22.58 3.11 -7.23
N GLN A 139 22.95 1.98 -6.61
CA GLN A 139 22.30 1.49 -5.40
C GLN A 139 22.47 2.46 -4.23
N GLU A 140 23.68 2.97 -4.00
CA GLU A 140 23.95 3.97 -2.95
C GLU A 140 23.14 5.25 -3.16
N LYS A 141 23.02 5.72 -4.40
CA LYS A 141 22.19 6.88 -4.73
C LYS A 141 20.71 6.64 -4.40
N LEU A 142 20.18 5.48 -4.77
CA LEU A 142 18.78 5.12 -4.47
C LEU A 142 18.55 4.97 -2.96
N ASP A 143 19.49 4.39 -2.23
CA ASP A 143 19.38 4.23 -0.78
C ASP A 143 19.49 5.56 -0.05
N TRP A 144 20.33 6.48 -0.55
CA TRP A 144 20.36 7.87 -0.08
C TRP A 144 19.01 8.58 -0.29
N ILE A 145 18.39 8.43 -1.47
CA ILE A 145 17.06 8.99 -1.75
C ILE A 145 16.02 8.44 -0.78
N LYS A 146 16.00 7.12 -0.57
CA LYS A 146 15.07 6.47 0.38
C LYS A 146 15.27 7.01 1.80
N ALA A 147 16.52 7.13 2.26
CA ALA A 147 16.82 7.65 3.59
C ALA A 147 16.31 9.09 3.75
N LYS A 148 16.53 9.94 2.73
CA LYS A 148 16.03 11.33 2.72
C LYS A 148 14.51 11.41 2.78
N GLN A 149 13.82 10.59 1.99
CA GLN A 149 12.35 10.53 2.00
C GLN A 149 11.79 10.01 3.33
N LEU A 150 12.47 9.04 3.95
CA LEU A 150 12.09 8.53 5.26
C LEU A 150 12.26 9.59 6.36
N ASP A 151 13.32 10.40 6.31
CA ASP A 151 13.51 11.52 7.24
C ASP A 151 12.41 12.57 7.08
N GLU A 152 12.07 12.94 5.84
CA GLU A 152 10.97 13.87 5.55
C GLU A 152 9.62 13.36 6.07
N LEU A 153 9.32 12.07 5.86
CA LEU A 153 8.13 11.43 6.42
C LEU A 153 8.12 11.49 7.95
N THR A 154 9.27 11.21 8.58
CA THR A 154 9.40 11.24 10.04
C THR A 154 9.16 12.66 10.59
N GLN A 155 9.68 13.68 9.92
CA GLN A 155 9.44 15.08 10.29
C GLN A 155 7.96 15.46 10.14
N LEU A 156 7.31 15.03 9.06
CA LEU A 156 5.88 15.26 8.85
C LEU A 156 5.04 14.55 9.92
N GLU A 157 5.36 13.31 10.27
CA GLU A 157 4.69 12.59 11.36
C GLU A 157 4.88 13.28 12.72
N ALA A 158 6.09 13.75 13.00
CA ALA A 158 6.36 14.53 14.20
C ALA A 158 5.53 15.83 14.24
N SER A 159 5.30 16.49 13.10
CA SER A 159 4.43 17.67 13.02
C SER A 159 2.92 17.36 13.11
N ARG A 160 2.52 16.14 12.72
CA ARG A 160 1.12 15.70 12.74
C ARG A 160 0.60 15.47 14.16
N THR A 161 1.44 14.91 15.04
CA THR A 161 1.05 14.57 16.42
C THR A 161 0.52 15.75 17.26
N PRO A 162 1.18 16.93 17.34
CA PRO A 162 0.62 18.06 18.09
C PRO A 162 -0.68 18.59 17.49
N LEU A 163 -0.85 18.53 16.16
CA LEU A 163 -2.09 18.95 15.50
C LEU A 163 -3.26 18.00 15.82
N GLU A 164 -3.00 16.69 15.89
CA GLU A 164 -3.99 15.71 16.35
C GLU A 164 -4.41 15.98 17.79
N ASP A 165 -3.46 16.31 18.67
CA ASP A 165 -3.71 16.65 20.06
C ASP A 165 -4.56 17.94 20.18
N ASP A 166 -4.24 18.97 19.41
CA ASP A 166 -5.01 20.22 19.35
C ASP A 166 -6.44 19.98 18.86
N ILE A 167 -6.64 19.14 17.85
CA ILE A 167 -7.98 18.77 17.36
C ILE A 167 -8.78 18.06 18.45
N ARG A 168 -8.17 17.16 19.22
CA ARG A 168 -8.84 16.48 20.34
C ARG A 168 -9.26 17.49 21.41
N ASN A 169 -8.37 18.39 21.80
CA ASN A 169 -8.65 19.43 22.80
C ASN A 169 -9.80 20.35 22.35
N LEU A 170 -9.77 20.82 21.09
CA LEU A 170 -10.84 21.65 20.54
C LEU A 170 -12.19 20.91 20.48
N THR A 171 -12.17 19.60 20.20
CA THR A 171 -13.38 18.76 20.19
C THR A 171 -13.99 18.65 21.59
N GLU A 172 -13.17 18.53 22.63
CA GLU A 172 -13.61 18.52 24.02
C GLU A 172 -14.22 19.86 24.44
N VAL A 173 -13.53 20.97 24.14
CA VAL A 173 -14.05 22.33 24.40
C VAL A 173 -15.39 22.57 23.69
N LEU A 174 -15.54 22.13 22.43
CA LEU A 174 -16.80 22.25 21.70
C LEU A 174 -17.93 21.49 22.40
N LYS A 175 -17.66 20.27 22.87
CA LYS A 175 -18.63 19.47 23.61
C LYS A 175 -19.08 20.18 24.89
N GLU A 176 -18.14 20.73 25.66
CA GLU A 176 -18.48 21.52 26.86
C GLU A 176 -19.36 22.73 26.52
N LYS A 177 -19.06 23.45 25.43
CA LYS A 177 -19.87 24.59 24.99
C LYS A 177 -21.28 24.20 24.55
N TYR A 178 -21.44 23.04 23.89
CA TYR A 178 -22.76 22.50 23.57
C TYR A 178 -23.56 22.16 24.84
N ASP A 179 -22.92 21.55 25.84
CA ASP A 179 -23.56 21.24 27.12
C ASP A 179 -23.96 22.52 27.89
N GLU A 180 -23.13 23.56 27.86
CA GLU A 180 -23.44 24.88 28.41
C GLU A 180 -24.64 25.53 27.72
N LEU A 181 -24.68 25.53 26.39
CA LEU A 181 -25.80 26.06 25.61
C LEU A 181 -27.11 25.34 25.96
N SER A 182 -27.09 24.00 26.01
CA SER A 182 -28.26 23.20 26.40
C SER A 182 -28.80 23.56 27.79
N ARG A 183 -27.89 23.81 28.75
CA ARG A 183 -28.27 24.27 30.10
C ARG A 183 -28.87 25.67 30.10
N ILE A 184 -28.34 26.58 29.27
CA ILE A 184 -28.87 27.95 29.14
C ILE A 184 -30.26 27.93 28.51
N ASP A 185 -30.46 27.14 27.45
CA ASP A 185 -31.75 27.00 26.77
C ASP A 185 -32.83 26.44 27.71
N SER A 186 -32.47 25.44 28.52
CA SER A 186 -33.35 24.88 29.54
C SER A 186 -33.78 25.93 30.58
N LYS A 187 -32.81 26.66 31.15
CA LYS A 187 -33.08 27.73 32.14
C LYS A 187 -33.89 28.88 31.56
N THR A 188 -33.65 29.23 30.29
CA THR A 188 -34.38 30.31 29.62
C THR A 188 -35.83 29.90 29.38
N SER A 189 -36.06 28.65 28.99
CA SER A 189 -37.39 28.08 28.81
C SER A 189 -38.19 28.04 30.12
N GLU A 190 -37.56 27.63 31.22
CA GLU A 190 -38.17 27.65 32.57
C GLU A 190 -38.61 29.07 32.95
N ARG A 191 -37.72 30.06 32.83
CA ARG A 191 -38.03 31.47 33.15
C ARG A 191 -39.14 32.06 32.28
N LEU A 192 -39.19 31.70 31.01
CA LEU A 192 -40.29 32.13 30.12
C LEU A 192 -41.64 31.55 30.56
N SER A 193 -41.65 30.30 31.03
CA SER A 193 -42.85 29.68 31.60
C SER A 193 -43.30 30.39 32.88
N GLU A 194 -42.37 30.66 33.80
CA GLU A 194 -42.65 31.39 35.05
C GLU A 194 -43.22 32.80 34.79
N LEU A 195 -42.66 33.53 33.82
CA LEU A 195 -43.18 34.84 33.41
C LEU A 195 -44.59 34.74 32.83
N SER A 196 -44.85 33.76 31.97
CA SER A 196 -46.19 33.54 31.40
C SER A 196 -47.23 33.19 32.48
N GLU A 197 -46.83 32.42 33.50
CA GLU A 197 -47.69 32.16 34.65
C GLU A 197 -47.95 33.43 35.46
N ALA A 198 -46.92 34.22 35.76
CA ALA A 198 -47.06 35.48 36.49
C ALA A 198 -47.98 36.48 35.77
N GLU A 199 -47.88 36.59 34.45
CA GLU A 199 -48.77 37.43 33.62
C GLU A 199 -50.24 37.03 33.72
N LYS A 200 -50.54 35.73 33.89
CA LYS A 200 -51.92 35.24 34.10
C LYS A 200 -52.48 35.60 35.47
N TYR A 201 -51.65 35.91 36.46
CA TYR A 201 -52.11 36.34 37.79
C TYR A 201 -52.34 37.85 37.88
N ILE A 202 -51.78 38.62 36.95
CA ILE A 202 -51.87 40.09 36.91
C ILE A 202 -53.03 40.57 36.03
N ASN A 203 -53.43 39.78 35.02
CA ASN A 203 -54.60 40.03 34.15
C ASN A 203 -55.83 39.26 34.61
#